data_AF-A0A562T0R2-F1
#
_entry.id   AF-A0A562T0R2-F1
#
_cell.length_a   1.000
_cell.length_b   1.000
_cell.length_c   1.000
_cell.angle_alpha   90.00
_cell.angle_beta   90.00
_cell.angle_gamma   90.00
#
_symmetry.space_group_name_H-M   'P 1'
#
loop_
_entity.id
_entity.type
_entity.pdbx_description
1 polymer ?
#
loop_
_entity_poly.entity_id
_entity_poly.type
_entity_poly.pdbx_seq_one_letter_code
_entity_poly.pdbx_strand_id
1 'polypeptide(L)'
;MQHIHKLTILLGLLLTAGATFAQTPVARNGQLQVIGLKLCNQYGNPIQLRGMSTHGIQWYGWGSCLTEASLDALAYDWGADILRISLYVQEGGYETDPAGFTAQVNRLVEEATERGMYALIDWHQLSPGDPNYNLGRATTFFTAVANAHKNKNNVIYDICNEPNGVSWNSIKSYADQLIPVIRAIDNDAVILIGTHGWSSFGVSDGRTAQDILNNPVNFPNIMYTFHFYAASHQSAYYNMLDWASDRLPVFVTEFGTQEYTGDGPNNFNMSQQYIDLMRQKKISWTNWNYSDDFRSGAVWTTGTCSGGPWTTSRLKPAGAWIRERILSPADDFPGGTPTCLPVSASADDGNVPANVLDNDLNTRWSALGDGQWIQFCLNNTASISGVNIAFYQGNTRTATFDVLTSTDGSAWTTAAGNLQSSGSTLALQSFHFTPRSGRYVRIVGHGNSVNDWNSFTEVQVSTGSGAPSPAAVLTGNAKAAQEELVLQVYPNPFPGSLRVAFTLKTAGITTLGLYDMSGKLVTRQLRERLQPGRYTRTLEAGNIPPGAYMLRVVHNGIAKTEKVVKQ
;
A
#
# COMPACT_ATOMS: atom_id res chain seq x y z
N MET A 1 -21.68 -74.84 -31.55
CA MET A 1 -22.73 -73.82 -31.78
C MET A 1 -22.41 -72.61 -30.93
N GLN A 2 -22.66 -71.44 -31.51
CA GLN A 2 -22.21 -70.10 -31.12
C GLN A 2 -22.38 -69.79 -29.62
N HIS A 3 -21.48 -68.96 -29.05
CA HIS A 3 -21.87 -67.70 -28.39
C HIS A 3 -20.62 -66.84 -28.12
N ILE A 4 -20.52 -65.76 -28.89
CA ILE A 4 -19.60 -64.63 -28.71
C ILE A 4 -20.09 -63.82 -27.49
N HIS A 5 -19.25 -63.64 -26.47
CA HIS A 5 -19.49 -62.65 -25.41
C HIS A 5 -18.69 -61.39 -25.73
N LYS A 6 -19.43 -60.29 -25.96
CA LYS A 6 -18.90 -58.94 -26.15
C LYS A 6 -18.31 -58.43 -24.84
N LEU A 7 -17.05 -58.04 -24.86
CA LEU A 7 -16.38 -57.32 -23.78
C LEU A 7 -16.70 -55.82 -23.95
N THR A 8 -17.59 -55.29 -23.11
CA THR A 8 -17.86 -53.84 -23.05
C THR A 8 -16.94 -53.24 -21.99
N ILE A 9 -15.89 -52.55 -22.42
CA ILE A 9 -15.03 -51.74 -21.55
C ILE A 9 -15.79 -50.45 -21.22
N LEU A 10 -16.24 -50.32 -19.97
CA LEU A 10 -16.80 -49.07 -19.44
C LEU A 10 -15.64 -48.23 -18.89
N LEU A 11 -15.16 -47.27 -19.68
CA LEU A 11 -14.18 -46.28 -19.25
C LEU A 11 -14.90 -45.21 -18.41
N GLY A 12 -14.88 -45.35 -17.08
CA GLY A 12 -15.39 -44.33 -16.17
C GLY A 12 -14.47 -43.11 -16.17
N LEU A 13 -14.92 -41.98 -16.73
CA LEU A 13 -14.32 -40.67 -16.49
C LEU A 13 -14.50 -40.31 -15.01
N LEU A 14 -13.46 -40.41 -14.19
CA LEU A 14 -13.39 -39.67 -12.94
C LEU A 14 -13.12 -38.20 -13.30
N LEU A 15 -14.17 -37.37 -13.28
CA LEU A 15 -14.00 -35.93 -13.12
C LEU A 15 -13.62 -35.66 -11.67
N THR A 16 -12.33 -35.50 -11.41
CA THR A 16 -11.86 -34.84 -10.18
C THR A 16 -12.21 -33.37 -10.29
N ALA A 17 -13.33 -32.97 -9.68
CA ALA A 17 -13.61 -31.57 -9.42
C ALA A 17 -12.57 -31.05 -8.42
N GLY A 18 -11.50 -30.44 -8.92
CA GLY A 18 -10.57 -29.67 -8.09
C GLY A 18 -11.33 -28.46 -7.56
N ALA A 19 -11.70 -28.49 -6.28
CA ALA A 19 -12.14 -27.28 -5.59
C ALA A 19 -10.97 -26.29 -5.60
N THR A 20 -11.04 -25.25 -6.43
CA THR A 20 -10.13 -24.12 -6.34
C THR A 20 -10.48 -23.38 -5.06
N PHE A 21 -9.73 -23.63 -3.97
CA PHE A 21 -9.83 -22.80 -2.78
C PHE A 21 -9.53 -21.35 -3.17
N ALA A 22 -10.42 -20.43 -2.80
CA ALA A 22 -10.17 -19.01 -3.00
C ALA A 22 -8.88 -18.63 -2.25
N GLN A 23 -7.97 -17.94 -2.93
CA GLN A 23 -6.73 -17.48 -2.31
C GLN A 23 -7.03 -16.55 -1.13
N THR A 24 -6.29 -16.72 -0.02
CA THR A 24 -6.44 -15.87 1.17
C THR A 24 -6.10 -14.41 0.87
N PRO A 25 -6.55 -13.45 1.69
CA PRO A 25 -6.20 -12.04 1.55
C PRO A 25 -4.68 -11.80 1.43
N VAL A 26 -3.88 -12.44 2.29
CA VAL A 26 -2.41 -12.36 2.22
C VAL A 26 -1.86 -13.04 0.96
N ALA A 27 -2.39 -14.21 0.55
CA ALA A 27 -1.91 -14.86 -0.67
C ALA A 27 -2.18 -14.04 -1.94
N ARG A 28 -3.27 -13.26 -1.96
CA ARG A 28 -3.61 -12.37 -3.08
C ARG A 28 -2.82 -11.08 -3.09
N ASN A 29 -2.46 -10.54 -1.94
CA ASN A 29 -1.84 -9.21 -1.86
C ASN A 29 -0.35 -9.22 -1.53
N GLY A 30 0.15 -10.22 -0.80
CA GLY A 30 1.55 -10.33 -0.40
C GLY A 30 2.04 -9.16 0.45
N GLN A 31 3.31 -8.79 0.28
CA GLN A 31 3.94 -7.69 1.02
C GLN A 31 3.24 -6.36 0.71
N LEU A 32 2.79 -5.67 1.76
CA LEU A 32 2.17 -4.38 1.63
C LEU A 32 3.20 -3.25 1.64
N GLN A 33 2.86 -2.15 0.99
CA GLN A 33 3.67 -0.94 0.93
C GLN A 33 2.77 0.29 0.79
N VAL A 34 3.27 1.46 1.18
CA VAL A 34 2.55 2.73 0.98
C VAL A 34 3.08 3.39 -0.27
N ILE A 35 2.22 3.53 -1.29
CA ILE A 35 2.55 4.23 -2.54
C ILE A 35 1.67 5.48 -2.64
N GLY A 36 2.31 6.65 -2.58
CA GLY A 36 1.61 7.92 -2.51
C GLY A 36 0.72 7.98 -1.26
N LEU A 37 -0.59 8.05 -1.46
CA LEU A 37 -1.59 8.20 -0.39
C LEU A 37 -2.35 6.91 -0.07
N LYS A 38 -1.88 5.76 -0.56
CA LYS A 38 -2.62 4.50 -0.51
C LYS A 38 -1.78 3.36 0.04
N LEU A 39 -2.45 2.46 0.76
CA LEU A 39 -1.93 1.13 1.03
C LEU A 39 -2.05 0.32 -0.26
N CYS A 40 -0.92 -0.19 -0.71
CA CYS A 40 -0.83 -0.98 -1.92
C CYS A 40 -0.33 -2.40 -1.62
N ASN A 41 -0.76 -3.34 -2.45
CA ASN A 41 -0.26 -4.71 -2.39
C ASN A 41 1.14 -4.85 -3.03
N GLN A 42 1.68 -6.07 -3.08
CA GLN A 42 3.00 -6.33 -3.67
C GLN A 42 3.09 -5.98 -5.16
N TYR A 43 1.94 -5.85 -5.82
CA TYR A 43 1.79 -5.43 -7.21
C TYR A 43 1.64 -3.91 -7.38
N GLY A 44 1.72 -3.14 -6.29
CA GLY A 44 1.65 -1.67 -6.30
C GLY A 44 0.27 -1.11 -6.53
N ASN A 45 -0.72 -1.98 -6.54
CA ASN A 45 -2.10 -1.59 -6.72
C ASN A 45 -2.70 -1.19 -5.38
N PRO A 46 -3.45 -0.08 -5.31
CA PRO A 46 -4.20 0.30 -4.12
C PRO A 46 -5.19 -0.78 -3.70
N ILE A 47 -5.21 -1.11 -2.42
CA ILE A 47 -6.13 -2.08 -1.82
C ILE A 47 -6.86 -1.48 -0.63
N GLN A 48 -7.88 -2.18 -0.15
CA GLN A 48 -8.57 -1.86 1.09
C GLN A 48 -8.64 -3.15 1.92
N LEU A 49 -8.06 -3.15 3.11
CA LEU A 49 -8.23 -4.23 4.08
C LEU A 49 -9.44 -3.93 4.96
N ARG A 50 -10.26 -4.94 5.24
CA ARG A 50 -11.47 -4.83 6.05
C ARG A 50 -11.48 -5.91 7.10
N GLY A 51 -11.73 -5.56 8.35
CA GLY A 51 -11.72 -6.55 9.41
C GLY A 51 -12.15 -6.04 10.76
N MET A 52 -11.67 -6.73 11.79
CA MET A 52 -12.07 -6.52 13.18
C MET A 52 -10.87 -6.22 14.06
N SER A 53 -11.07 -5.31 15.01
CA SER A 53 -10.21 -5.18 16.17
C SER A 53 -10.65 -6.16 17.24
N THR A 54 -9.70 -6.78 17.92
CA THR A 54 -9.97 -7.35 19.25
C THR A 54 -10.39 -6.21 20.19
N HIS A 55 -11.04 -6.55 21.31
CA HIS A 55 -10.99 -5.67 22.47
C HIS A 55 -9.58 -5.79 23.10
N GLY A 56 -9.30 -5.03 24.16
CA GLY A 56 -8.12 -5.25 25.01
C GLY A 56 -7.89 -6.72 25.38
N ILE A 57 -6.75 -7.26 24.97
CA ILE A 57 -6.43 -8.70 25.10
C ILE A 57 -6.22 -9.15 26.56
N GLN A 58 -6.05 -8.23 27.50
CA GLN A 58 -6.05 -8.52 28.93
C GLN A 58 -7.43 -8.96 29.45
N TRP A 59 -8.51 -8.56 28.78
CA TRP A 59 -9.88 -8.89 29.16
C TRP A 59 -10.48 -9.97 28.26
N TYR A 60 -10.25 -9.86 26.95
CA TYR A 60 -10.91 -10.68 25.94
C TYR A 60 -9.93 -11.38 24.99
N GLY A 61 -8.71 -11.64 25.46
CA GLY A 61 -7.63 -12.22 24.66
C GLY A 61 -7.72 -13.73 24.42
N TRP A 62 -6.57 -14.34 24.21
CA TRP A 62 -6.42 -15.77 23.91
C TRP A 62 -6.99 -16.65 25.02
N GLY A 63 -7.78 -17.66 24.63
CA GLY A 63 -8.47 -18.55 25.55
C GLY A 63 -9.75 -17.96 26.18
N SER A 64 -10.07 -16.70 25.87
CA SER A 64 -11.35 -16.04 26.18
C SER A 64 -12.14 -15.87 24.88
N CYS A 65 -12.28 -14.65 24.35
CA CYS A 65 -12.96 -14.42 23.08
C CYS A 65 -12.12 -14.80 21.85
N LEU A 66 -10.80 -14.85 21.98
CA LEU A 66 -9.91 -15.27 20.89
C LEU A 66 -9.57 -16.74 21.07
N THR A 67 -10.11 -17.55 20.18
CA THR A 67 -9.94 -19.01 20.12
C THR A 67 -9.79 -19.40 18.66
N GLU A 68 -9.31 -20.60 18.38
CA GLU A 68 -9.24 -21.10 17.00
C GLU A 68 -10.62 -21.01 16.33
N ALA A 69 -11.68 -21.45 17.01
CA ALA A 69 -13.03 -21.43 16.45
C ALA A 69 -13.59 -20.01 16.22
N SER A 70 -13.24 -19.03 17.05
CA SER A 70 -13.67 -17.65 16.83
C SER A 70 -12.92 -17.01 15.66
N LEU A 71 -11.61 -17.25 15.58
CA LEU A 71 -10.79 -16.73 14.49
C LEU A 71 -11.10 -17.42 13.15
N ASP A 72 -11.50 -18.70 13.16
CA ASP A 72 -12.03 -19.39 11.98
C ASP A 72 -13.32 -18.73 11.48
N ALA A 73 -14.23 -18.36 12.39
CA ALA A 73 -15.43 -17.63 12.02
C ALA A 73 -15.08 -16.26 11.41
N LEU A 74 -14.14 -15.52 12.01
CA LEU A 74 -13.69 -14.24 11.46
C LEU A 74 -13.07 -14.38 10.06
N ALA A 75 -12.19 -15.35 9.85
CA ALA A 75 -11.50 -15.51 8.57
C ALA A 75 -12.40 -16.09 7.48
N TYR A 76 -13.11 -17.18 7.79
CA TYR A 76 -13.75 -18.01 6.77
C TYR A 76 -15.25 -17.78 6.63
N ASP A 77 -15.94 -17.36 7.71
CA ASP A 77 -17.36 -16.99 7.65
C ASP A 77 -17.58 -15.50 7.38
N TRP A 78 -16.75 -14.62 7.96
CA TRP A 78 -16.87 -13.18 7.74
C TRP A 78 -16.01 -12.68 6.58
N GLY A 79 -15.01 -13.46 6.16
CA GLY A 79 -14.11 -13.07 5.07
C GLY A 79 -13.21 -11.90 5.44
N ALA A 80 -12.80 -11.77 6.72
CA ALA A 80 -11.96 -10.66 7.14
C ALA A 80 -10.56 -10.73 6.53
N ASP A 81 -10.03 -9.58 6.12
CA ASP A 81 -8.69 -9.44 5.59
C ASP A 81 -7.64 -9.29 6.67
N ILE A 82 -8.04 -8.72 7.81
CA ILE A 82 -7.15 -8.21 8.85
C ILE A 82 -7.74 -8.40 10.24
N LEU A 83 -6.88 -8.79 11.18
CA LEU A 83 -7.13 -8.79 12.61
C LEU A 83 -6.25 -7.72 13.26
N ARG A 84 -6.86 -6.73 13.91
CA ARG A 84 -6.15 -5.79 14.78
C ARG A 84 -6.10 -6.35 16.21
N ILE A 85 -4.90 -6.43 16.76
CA ILE A 85 -4.59 -7.00 18.08
C ILE A 85 -4.31 -5.86 19.05
N SER A 86 -5.32 -5.50 19.85
CA SER A 86 -5.26 -4.34 20.74
C SER A 86 -4.63 -4.67 22.10
N LEU A 87 -3.35 -4.36 22.22
CA LEU A 87 -2.56 -4.53 23.44
C LEU A 87 -2.58 -3.26 24.28
N TYR A 88 -3.49 -3.19 25.27
CA TYR A 88 -3.45 -2.09 26.24
C TYR A 88 -2.12 -2.10 26.98
N VAL A 89 -1.61 -0.92 27.31
CA VAL A 89 -0.39 -0.80 28.11
C VAL A 89 -0.71 -0.74 29.59
N GLN A 90 -1.58 0.19 29.96
CA GLN A 90 -2.16 0.35 31.29
C GLN A 90 -3.41 -0.54 31.43
N GLU A 91 -4.23 -0.30 32.46
CA GLU A 91 -5.55 -0.94 32.61
C GLU A 91 -5.50 -2.48 32.70
N GLY A 92 -4.46 -2.99 33.37
CA GLY A 92 -4.20 -4.43 33.47
C GLY A 92 -3.51 -5.03 32.26
N GLY A 93 -3.07 -4.20 31.30
CA GLY A 93 -2.38 -4.61 30.08
C GLY A 93 -0.88 -4.86 30.25
N TYR A 94 -0.13 -4.58 29.19
CA TYR A 94 1.29 -4.91 29.01
C TYR A 94 2.17 -4.60 30.21
N GLU A 95 1.94 -3.49 30.92
CA GLU A 95 2.80 -3.10 32.05
C GLU A 95 2.80 -4.10 33.21
N THR A 96 1.76 -4.93 33.31
CA THR A 96 1.57 -5.90 34.39
C THR A 96 2.30 -7.22 34.14
N ASP A 97 2.40 -7.65 32.88
CA ASP A 97 3.15 -8.83 32.44
C ASP A 97 3.69 -8.66 31.01
N PRO A 98 4.79 -7.89 30.83
CA PRO A 98 5.34 -7.63 29.51
C PRO A 98 5.63 -8.91 28.70
N ALA A 99 6.19 -9.93 29.35
CA ALA A 99 6.58 -11.16 28.69
C ALA A 99 5.35 -11.98 28.26
N GLY A 100 4.36 -12.14 29.14
CA GLY A 100 3.12 -12.85 28.82
C GLY A 100 2.32 -12.16 27.73
N PHE A 101 2.21 -10.84 27.77
CA PHE A 101 1.50 -10.10 26.72
C PHE A 101 2.24 -10.10 25.37
N THR A 102 3.57 -10.00 25.35
CA THR A 102 4.35 -10.21 24.11
C THR A 102 4.11 -11.61 23.54
N ALA A 103 4.12 -12.65 24.38
CA ALA A 103 3.84 -14.01 23.93
C ALA A 103 2.42 -14.17 23.37
N GLN A 104 1.44 -13.52 23.99
CA GLN A 104 0.05 -13.55 23.52
C GLN A 104 -0.13 -12.83 22.18
N VAL A 105 0.50 -11.67 21.99
CA VAL A 105 0.52 -10.98 20.68
C VAL A 105 1.15 -11.88 19.62
N ASN A 106 2.30 -12.50 19.92
CA ASN A 106 2.96 -13.40 18.98
C ASN A 106 2.07 -14.57 18.59
N ARG A 107 1.35 -15.18 19.55
CA ARG A 107 0.36 -16.23 19.25
C ARG A 107 -0.71 -15.72 18.29
N LEU A 108 -1.30 -14.56 18.55
CA LEU A 108 -2.38 -14.01 17.72
C LEU A 108 -1.89 -13.62 16.30
N VAL A 109 -0.63 -13.22 16.15
CA VAL A 109 -0.01 -13.01 14.82
C VAL A 109 0.08 -14.34 14.06
N GLU A 110 0.48 -15.44 14.70
CA GLU A 110 0.50 -16.76 14.06
C GLU A 110 -0.92 -17.22 13.69
N GLU A 111 -1.91 -17.03 14.57
CA GLU A 111 -3.31 -17.39 14.29
C GLU A 111 -3.89 -16.63 13.09
N ALA A 112 -3.55 -15.34 12.93
CA ALA A 112 -3.91 -14.57 11.75
C ALA A 112 -3.17 -15.07 10.50
N THR A 113 -1.88 -15.39 10.63
CA THR A 113 -1.02 -15.90 9.55
C THR A 113 -1.52 -17.23 9.00
N GLU A 114 -1.84 -18.18 9.87
CA GLU A 114 -2.37 -19.50 9.50
C GLU A 114 -3.69 -19.41 8.72
N ARG A 115 -4.48 -18.37 9.01
CA ARG A 115 -5.74 -18.08 8.32
C ARG A 115 -5.59 -17.21 7.07
N GLY A 116 -4.37 -16.74 6.80
CA GLY A 116 -4.06 -15.86 5.69
C GLY A 116 -4.65 -14.46 5.81
N MET A 117 -4.85 -13.99 7.05
CA MET A 117 -5.19 -12.61 7.39
C MET A 117 -3.92 -11.80 7.68
N TYR A 118 -4.01 -10.48 7.49
CA TYR A 118 -3.05 -9.53 8.02
C TYR A 118 -3.21 -9.39 9.54
N ALA A 119 -2.11 -9.20 10.26
CA ALA A 119 -2.08 -8.91 11.68
C ALA A 119 -1.63 -7.47 11.90
N LEU A 120 -2.50 -6.64 12.45
CA LEU A 120 -2.15 -5.28 12.88
C LEU A 120 -1.87 -5.31 14.38
N ILE A 121 -0.59 -5.16 14.74
CA ILE A 121 -0.14 -5.14 16.13
C ILE A 121 -0.31 -3.73 16.65
N ASP A 122 -1.23 -3.55 17.59
CA ASP A 122 -1.62 -2.24 18.10
C ASP A 122 -1.10 -2.02 19.52
N TRP A 123 -0.19 -1.05 19.65
CA TRP A 123 0.24 -0.52 20.94
C TRP A 123 -0.84 0.40 21.49
N HIS A 124 -1.77 -0.21 22.21
CA HIS A 124 -3.05 0.36 22.60
C HIS A 124 -2.93 1.25 23.85
N GLN A 125 -2.07 2.26 23.76
CA GLN A 125 -2.03 3.31 24.77
C GLN A 125 -3.24 4.24 24.63
N LEU A 126 -3.91 4.49 25.76
CA LEU A 126 -5.06 5.37 25.88
C LEU A 126 -4.88 6.36 27.04
N SER A 127 -4.60 5.85 28.24
CA SER A 127 -4.32 6.65 29.43
C SER A 127 -3.06 6.12 30.13
N PRO A 128 -1.99 6.92 30.29
CA PRO A 128 -1.85 8.34 29.90
C PRO A 128 -1.90 8.58 28.38
N GLY A 129 -2.27 9.79 27.95
CA GLY A 129 -2.45 10.12 26.53
C GLY A 129 -1.19 10.50 25.74
N ASP A 130 -0.05 10.73 26.40
CA ASP A 130 1.22 11.04 25.72
C ASP A 130 1.99 9.74 25.39
N PRO A 131 2.18 9.38 24.12
CA PRO A 131 2.89 8.15 23.75
C PRO A 131 4.33 8.11 24.28
N ASN A 132 4.97 9.26 24.52
CA ASN A 132 6.31 9.32 25.10
C ASN A 132 6.38 8.74 26.52
N TYR A 133 5.25 8.73 27.25
CA TYR A 133 5.19 8.14 28.59
C TYR A 133 5.62 6.66 28.60
N ASN A 134 5.20 5.90 27.59
CA ASN A 134 5.53 4.49 27.47
C ASN A 134 6.62 4.19 26.43
N LEU A 135 7.38 5.18 25.96
CA LEU A 135 8.38 4.98 24.89
C LEU A 135 9.36 3.84 25.21
N GLY A 136 9.88 3.74 26.43
CA GLY A 136 10.79 2.64 26.81
C GLY A 136 10.13 1.25 26.73
N ARG A 137 8.84 1.15 27.11
CA ARG A 137 8.07 -0.10 27.02
C ARG A 137 7.74 -0.45 25.58
N ALA A 138 7.33 0.54 24.78
CA ALA A 138 7.05 0.40 23.36
C ALA A 138 8.30 -0.05 22.60
N THR A 139 9.46 0.59 22.84
CA THR A 139 10.76 0.19 22.26
C THR A 139 11.09 -1.27 22.57
N THR A 140 10.90 -1.69 23.82
CA THR A 140 11.15 -3.09 24.23
C THR A 140 10.20 -4.04 23.51
N PHE A 141 8.90 -3.73 23.52
CA PHE A 141 7.86 -4.55 22.90
C PHE A 141 8.08 -4.69 21.39
N PHE A 142 8.19 -3.58 20.67
CA PHE A 142 8.35 -3.55 19.22
C PHE A 142 9.67 -4.17 18.76
N THR A 143 10.75 -4.05 19.53
CA THR A 143 11.99 -4.80 19.27
C THR A 143 11.74 -6.31 19.31
N ALA A 144 11.00 -6.79 20.32
CA ALA A 144 10.71 -8.21 20.47
C ALA A 144 9.80 -8.74 19.35
N VAL A 145 8.69 -8.05 19.05
CA VAL A 145 7.76 -8.50 18.00
C VAL A 145 8.34 -8.38 16.59
N ALA A 146 9.11 -7.32 16.30
CA ALA A 146 9.79 -7.20 15.01
C ALA A 146 10.81 -8.35 14.83
N ASN A 147 11.58 -8.71 15.86
CA ASN A 147 12.50 -9.84 15.75
C ASN A 147 11.78 -11.18 15.52
N ALA A 148 10.62 -11.37 16.12
CA ALA A 148 9.82 -12.58 15.94
C ALA A 148 9.23 -12.67 14.52
N HIS A 149 8.84 -11.54 13.93
CA HIS A 149 7.98 -11.52 12.73
C HIS A 149 8.57 -10.86 11.47
N LYS A 150 9.80 -10.35 11.49
CA LYS A 150 10.45 -9.65 10.35
C LYS A 150 10.47 -10.37 8.99
N ASN A 151 10.23 -11.68 8.96
CA ASN A 151 10.19 -12.47 7.72
C ASN A 151 8.76 -12.70 7.21
N LYS A 152 7.76 -12.16 7.89
CA LYS A 152 6.35 -12.29 7.51
C LYS A 152 5.93 -11.08 6.68
N ASN A 153 5.11 -11.34 5.67
CA ASN A 153 4.60 -10.30 4.78
C ASN A 153 3.20 -9.78 5.16
N ASN A 154 2.71 -10.18 6.33
CA ASN A 154 1.35 -9.91 6.78
C ASN A 154 1.27 -9.13 8.10
N VAL A 155 2.38 -8.55 8.58
CA VAL A 155 2.41 -7.77 9.82
C VAL A 155 2.42 -6.27 9.56
N ILE A 156 1.59 -5.54 10.28
CA ILE A 156 1.49 -4.08 10.29
C ILE A 156 1.64 -3.60 11.73
N TYR A 157 2.38 -2.52 11.98
CA TYR A 157 2.62 -2.00 13.33
C TYR A 157 1.87 -0.69 13.53
N ASP A 158 0.94 -0.63 14.47
CA ASP A 158 0.32 0.61 14.95
C ASP A 158 0.99 1.03 16.26
N ILE A 159 1.84 2.05 16.18
CA ILE A 159 2.80 2.36 17.26
C ILE A 159 2.22 3.20 18.39
N CYS A 160 1.04 3.80 18.19
CA CYS A 160 0.33 4.52 19.24
C CYS A 160 -1.14 4.70 18.88
N ASN A 161 -2.01 3.94 19.52
CA ASN A 161 -3.46 3.94 19.29
C ASN A 161 -4.14 5.32 19.28
N GLU A 162 -4.22 5.99 20.44
CA GLU A 162 -5.02 7.21 20.61
C GLU A 162 -4.28 8.29 21.42
N PRO A 163 -3.26 8.95 20.83
CA PRO A 163 -2.66 10.10 21.48
C PRO A 163 -3.70 11.17 21.83
N ASN A 164 -3.71 11.60 23.09
CA ASN A 164 -4.67 12.57 23.61
C ASN A 164 -4.03 13.49 24.65
N GLY A 165 -4.53 14.72 24.74
CA GLY A 165 -3.93 15.75 25.60
C GLY A 165 -2.53 16.21 25.16
N VAL A 166 -2.09 15.86 23.96
CA VAL A 166 -0.75 16.15 23.43
C VAL A 166 -0.79 16.82 22.06
N SER A 167 0.30 17.47 21.67
CA SER A 167 0.45 18.07 20.34
C SER A 167 0.98 17.06 19.33
N TRP A 168 0.78 17.36 18.04
CA TRP A 168 1.38 16.60 16.94
C TRP A 168 2.91 16.51 17.07
N ASN A 169 3.58 17.58 17.53
CA ASN A 169 5.03 17.57 17.72
C ASN A 169 5.48 16.53 18.76
N SER A 170 4.71 16.31 19.83
CA SER A 170 5.02 15.27 20.83
C SER A 170 4.90 13.88 20.23
N ILE A 171 3.83 13.66 19.46
CA ILE A 171 3.58 12.39 18.76
C ILE A 171 4.66 12.10 17.71
N LYS A 172 5.02 13.11 16.91
CA LYS A 172 6.11 13.00 15.94
C LYS A 172 7.43 12.67 16.63
N SER A 173 7.77 13.32 17.74
CA SER A 173 8.98 13.03 18.51
C SER A 173 9.03 11.57 18.99
N TYR A 174 7.88 11.00 19.38
CA TYR A 174 7.78 9.59 19.71
C TYR A 174 8.03 8.69 18.48
N ALA A 175 7.34 8.98 17.37
CA ALA A 175 7.48 8.23 16.11
C ALA A 175 8.91 8.26 15.56
N ASP A 176 9.56 9.43 15.58
CA ASP A 176 10.95 9.61 15.13
C ASP A 176 11.96 8.77 15.92
N GLN A 177 11.65 8.43 17.19
CA GLN A 177 12.49 7.57 18.02
C GLN A 177 12.19 6.08 17.84
N LEU A 178 10.91 5.71 17.69
CA LEU A 178 10.50 4.31 17.66
C LEU A 178 10.58 3.68 16.25
N ILE A 179 10.30 4.43 15.19
CA ILE A 179 10.34 3.92 13.81
C ILE A 179 11.74 3.37 13.46
N PRO A 180 12.86 4.06 13.75
CA PRO A 180 14.20 3.51 13.48
C PRO A 180 14.48 2.18 14.19
N VAL A 181 13.92 1.96 15.39
CA VAL A 181 14.07 0.70 16.13
C VAL A 181 13.41 -0.46 15.37
N ILE A 182 12.18 -0.26 14.88
CA ILE A 182 11.47 -1.27 14.08
C ILE A 182 12.23 -1.48 12.75
N ARG A 183 12.57 -0.39 12.05
CA ARG A 183 13.24 -0.42 10.74
C ARG A 183 14.61 -1.07 10.72
N ALA A 184 15.34 -1.04 11.85
CA ALA A 184 16.60 -1.75 11.99
C ALA A 184 16.45 -3.28 11.92
N ILE A 185 15.24 -3.80 12.13
CA ILE A 185 14.93 -5.24 12.20
C ILE A 185 14.04 -5.67 11.04
N ASP A 186 13.04 -4.84 10.72
CA ASP A 186 12.02 -5.04 9.70
C ASP A 186 11.97 -3.77 8.83
N ASN A 187 12.80 -3.75 7.79
CA ASN A 187 13.13 -2.52 7.07
C ASN A 187 12.02 -2.08 6.10
N ASP A 188 11.08 -2.95 5.73
CA ASP A 188 9.98 -2.69 4.80
C ASP A 188 8.60 -2.67 5.46
N ALA A 189 8.49 -2.97 6.76
CA ALA A 189 7.32 -2.77 7.64
C ALA A 189 6.35 -1.65 7.22
N VAL A 190 5.04 -1.89 7.24
CA VAL A 190 4.05 -0.80 7.23
C VAL A 190 3.82 -0.34 8.66
N ILE A 191 4.03 0.94 8.93
CA ILE A 191 3.91 1.52 10.27
C ILE A 191 2.81 2.59 10.28
N LEU A 192 1.86 2.47 11.21
CA LEU A 192 0.75 3.38 11.43
C LEU A 192 1.02 4.24 12.67
N ILE A 193 0.67 5.52 12.59
CA ILE A 193 0.96 6.51 13.63
C ILE A 193 -0.36 7.15 14.08
N GLY A 194 -0.66 7.02 15.38
CA GLY A 194 -1.71 7.74 16.08
C GLY A 194 -1.72 9.22 15.78
N THR A 195 -2.91 9.82 15.64
CA THR A 195 -3.03 11.27 15.48
C THR A 195 -3.56 11.92 16.76
N HIS A 196 -3.39 13.24 16.89
CA HIS A 196 -3.84 13.93 18.11
C HIS A 196 -5.36 13.93 18.23
N GLY A 197 -5.83 14.10 19.47
CA GLY A 197 -7.24 14.09 19.79
C GLY A 197 -7.89 12.71 19.62
N TRP A 198 -7.34 11.67 20.26
CA TRP A 198 -7.83 10.29 20.12
C TRP A 198 -7.86 9.84 18.66
N SER A 199 -6.77 10.10 17.94
CA SER A 199 -6.64 9.79 16.53
C SER A 199 -7.76 10.40 15.66
N SER A 200 -8.23 11.61 15.98
CA SER A 200 -9.27 12.30 15.20
C SER A 200 -8.71 13.28 14.17
N PHE A 201 -7.41 13.26 13.90
CA PHE A 201 -6.70 14.38 13.28
C PHE A 201 -6.94 15.72 14.01
N GLY A 202 -7.20 15.67 15.32
CA GLY A 202 -7.35 16.85 16.17
C GLY A 202 -8.72 17.50 16.13
N VAL A 203 -9.70 16.91 15.44
CA VAL A 203 -11.07 17.45 15.43
C VAL A 203 -11.60 17.57 16.86
N SER A 204 -11.27 16.62 17.73
CA SER A 204 -11.73 16.62 19.12
C SER A 204 -11.02 17.66 20.02
N ASP A 205 -9.87 18.20 19.63
CA ASP A 205 -9.07 19.15 20.43
C ASP A 205 -8.90 20.52 19.76
N GLY A 206 -9.72 20.80 18.73
CA GLY A 206 -9.76 22.09 18.03
C GLY A 206 -8.67 22.29 16.99
N ARG A 207 -7.99 21.21 16.58
CA ARG A 207 -6.94 21.19 15.57
C ARG A 207 -7.40 20.47 14.30
N THR A 208 -6.46 20.25 13.38
CA THR A 208 -6.73 19.59 12.10
C THR A 208 -5.52 18.77 11.65
N ALA A 209 -5.72 17.92 10.63
CA ALA A 209 -4.65 17.22 9.93
C ALA A 209 -3.60 18.16 9.29
N GLN A 210 -3.84 19.49 9.23
CA GLN A 210 -2.85 20.45 8.76
C GLN A 210 -1.57 20.45 9.62
N ASP A 211 -1.66 20.12 10.91
CA ASP A 211 -0.48 20.02 11.78
C ASP A 211 0.50 18.95 11.28
N ILE A 212 -0.03 17.85 10.76
CA ILE A 212 0.75 16.75 10.17
C ILE A 212 1.39 17.21 8.86
N LEU A 213 0.64 17.88 7.98
CA LEU A 213 1.17 18.40 6.72
C LEU A 213 2.26 19.46 6.91
N ASN A 214 2.16 20.25 7.97
CA ASN A 214 3.17 21.26 8.31
C ASN A 214 4.45 20.65 8.88
N ASN A 215 4.37 19.46 9.49
CA ASN A 215 5.51 18.79 10.12
C ASN A 215 5.40 17.26 9.95
N PRO A 216 5.53 16.72 8.73
CA PRO A 216 5.29 15.30 8.48
C PRO A 216 6.41 14.45 9.08
N VAL A 217 6.07 13.20 9.44
CA VAL A 217 7.07 12.17 9.75
C VAL A 217 7.78 11.79 8.44
N ASN A 218 9.11 11.80 8.43
CA ASN A 218 9.93 11.63 7.21
C ASN A 218 10.48 10.21 7.09
N PHE A 219 9.59 9.22 7.07
CA PHE A 219 9.92 7.82 6.77
C PHE A 219 9.01 7.30 5.66
N PRO A 220 9.49 6.38 4.79
CA PRO A 220 8.62 5.69 3.85
C PRO A 220 7.73 4.67 4.57
N ASN A 221 6.74 4.13 3.85
CA ASN A 221 5.83 3.08 4.36
C ASN A 221 5.14 3.45 5.69
N ILE A 222 4.77 4.72 5.84
CA ILE A 222 3.97 5.21 6.97
C ILE A 222 2.53 5.51 6.56
N MET A 223 1.59 5.34 7.48
CA MET A 223 0.24 5.89 7.38
C MET A 223 -0.18 6.52 8.70
N TYR A 224 -1.18 7.38 8.67
CA TYR A 224 -1.75 8.05 9.84
C TYR A 224 -3.10 7.45 10.20
N THR A 225 -3.35 7.24 11.49
CA THR A 225 -4.60 6.62 11.94
C THR A 225 -5.70 7.66 12.13
N PHE A 226 -6.93 7.23 11.83
CA PHE A 226 -8.14 8.00 12.10
C PHE A 226 -9.20 7.17 12.79
N HIS A 227 -9.75 7.63 13.91
CA HIS A 227 -10.80 6.94 14.65
C HIS A 227 -12.12 7.70 14.65
N PHE A 228 -13.24 6.97 14.57
CA PHE A 228 -14.57 7.57 14.70
C PHE A 228 -15.61 6.65 15.33
N TYR A 229 -16.61 7.25 15.97
CA TYR A 229 -17.79 6.56 16.48
C TYR A 229 -19.04 7.22 15.89
N ALA A 230 -19.72 6.52 14.98
CA ALA A 230 -20.60 7.14 14.00
C ALA A 230 -21.82 7.87 14.59
N ALA A 231 -22.30 7.48 15.77
CA ALA A 231 -23.41 8.20 16.41
C ALA A 231 -22.98 9.58 16.94
N SER A 232 -21.72 9.71 17.36
CA SER A 232 -21.16 10.95 17.91
C SER A 232 -20.42 11.79 16.86
N HIS A 233 -19.66 11.15 15.98
CA HIS A 233 -18.72 11.78 15.07
C HIS A 233 -19.34 11.93 13.68
N GLN A 234 -20.19 12.96 13.53
CA GLN A 234 -20.95 13.22 12.30
C GLN A 234 -20.11 14.02 11.28
N SER A 235 -20.72 14.99 10.59
CA SER A 235 -20.14 15.66 9.41
C SER A 235 -18.76 16.29 9.63
N ALA A 236 -18.44 16.80 10.82
CA ALA A 236 -17.13 17.41 11.10
C ALA A 236 -15.99 16.39 10.95
N TYR A 237 -16.16 15.21 11.53
CA TYR A 237 -15.19 14.12 11.47
C TYR A 237 -15.15 13.47 10.07
N TYR A 238 -16.32 13.32 9.43
CA TYR A 238 -16.42 12.79 8.07
C TYR A 238 -15.67 13.68 7.08
N ASN A 239 -15.91 15.00 7.15
CA ASN A 239 -15.23 15.97 6.29
C ASN A 239 -13.73 16.01 6.56
N MET A 240 -13.29 15.81 7.81
CA MET A 240 -11.87 15.71 8.13
C MET A 240 -11.24 14.48 7.48
N LEU A 241 -11.86 13.30 7.61
CA LEU A 241 -11.36 12.09 6.96
C LEU A 241 -11.31 12.24 5.43
N ASP A 242 -12.35 12.80 4.82
CA ASP A 242 -12.40 13.09 3.39
C ASP A 242 -11.25 14.02 2.99
N TRP A 243 -11.08 15.14 3.69
CA TRP A 243 -10.04 16.12 3.39
C TRP A 243 -8.62 15.57 3.61
N ALA A 244 -8.39 14.87 4.72
CA ALA A 244 -7.08 14.35 5.10
C ALA A 244 -6.64 13.25 4.14
N SER A 245 -7.53 12.34 3.74
CA SER A 245 -7.22 11.22 2.85
C SER A 245 -6.91 11.60 1.39
N ASP A 246 -7.15 12.85 1.00
CA ASP A 246 -6.66 13.43 -0.27
C ASP A 246 -5.22 13.96 -0.17
N ARG A 247 -4.62 13.96 1.03
CA ARG A 247 -3.34 14.61 1.33
C ARG A 247 -2.37 13.73 2.12
N LEU A 248 -2.90 12.78 2.88
CA LEU A 248 -2.16 11.86 3.75
C LEU A 248 -2.56 10.41 3.44
N PRO A 249 -1.64 9.45 3.55
CA PRO A 249 -2.01 8.03 3.62
C PRO A 249 -2.72 7.75 4.94
N VAL A 250 -3.99 7.34 4.89
CA VAL A 250 -4.84 7.15 6.08
C VAL A 250 -5.29 5.70 6.21
N PHE A 251 -5.29 5.20 7.45
CA PHE A 251 -5.88 3.92 7.85
C PHE A 251 -6.87 4.17 9.01
N VAL A 252 -8.08 3.62 8.96
CA VAL A 252 -9.03 3.70 10.09
C VAL A 252 -8.84 2.48 11.00
N THR A 253 -7.89 2.53 11.91
CA THR A 253 -7.55 1.38 12.77
C THR A 253 -8.60 1.11 13.84
N GLU A 254 -9.49 2.05 14.11
CA GLU A 254 -10.62 1.84 15.01
C GLU A 254 -11.85 2.64 14.58
N PHE A 255 -13.02 2.00 14.58
CA PHE A 255 -14.29 2.74 14.56
C PHE A 255 -15.45 1.94 15.17
N GLY A 256 -16.45 2.65 15.68
CA GLY A 256 -17.73 2.08 16.15
C GLY A 256 -18.94 2.65 15.42
N THR A 257 -20.04 1.90 15.41
CA THR A 257 -21.33 2.34 14.85
C THR A 257 -22.16 3.16 15.83
N GLN A 258 -21.79 3.14 17.10
CA GLN A 258 -22.47 3.70 18.27
C GLN A 258 -21.82 5.03 18.71
N GLU A 259 -22.05 5.44 19.96
CA GLU A 259 -21.47 6.66 20.53
C GLU A 259 -20.00 6.46 20.90
N TYR A 260 -19.26 7.55 21.14
CA TYR A 260 -17.83 7.55 21.44
C TYR A 260 -17.43 6.75 22.68
N THR A 261 -18.38 6.38 23.54
CA THR A 261 -18.17 5.51 24.71
C THR A 261 -18.03 4.03 24.34
N GLY A 262 -18.22 3.69 23.07
CA GLY A 262 -18.32 2.31 22.61
C GLY A 262 -19.69 1.67 22.89
N ASP A 263 -20.64 2.43 23.43
CA ASP A 263 -22.01 1.98 23.77
C ASP A 263 -23.07 2.95 23.21
N GLY A 264 -24.34 2.69 23.53
CA GLY A 264 -25.48 3.51 23.09
C GLY A 264 -26.05 3.07 21.74
N PRO A 265 -27.01 3.83 21.18
CA PRO A 265 -27.68 3.46 19.95
C PRO A 265 -26.72 3.50 18.74
N ASN A 266 -26.88 2.53 17.83
CA ASN A 266 -26.16 2.52 16.57
C ASN A 266 -26.71 3.58 15.61
N ASN A 267 -25.81 4.26 14.90
CA ASN A 267 -26.12 5.11 13.76
C ASN A 267 -25.59 4.47 12.47
N PHE A 268 -26.31 3.46 11.97
CA PHE A 268 -25.92 2.76 10.75
C PHE A 268 -25.98 3.61 9.48
N ASN A 269 -26.76 4.70 9.48
CA ASN A 269 -26.78 5.64 8.35
C ASN A 269 -25.44 6.37 8.24
N MET A 270 -25.02 7.02 9.34
CA MET A 270 -23.71 7.69 9.37
C MET A 270 -22.57 6.68 9.16
N SER A 271 -22.67 5.50 9.77
CA SER A 271 -21.69 4.43 9.57
C SER A 271 -21.55 4.05 8.10
N GLN A 272 -22.66 3.94 7.36
CA GLN A 272 -22.64 3.63 5.93
C GLN A 272 -21.96 4.75 5.12
N GLN A 273 -22.18 6.02 5.47
CA GLN A 273 -21.51 7.13 4.79
C GLN A 273 -19.98 7.01 4.92
N TYR A 274 -19.47 6.74 6.13
CA TYR A 274 -18.04 6.48 6.33
C TYR A 274 -17.54 5.27 5.54
N ILE A 275 -18.27 4.15 5.55
CA ILE A 275 -17.91 2.95 4.77
C ILE A 275 -17.81 3.28 3.27
N ASP A 276 -18.75 4.06 2.73
CA ASP A 276 -18.78 4.43 1.32
C ASP A 276 -17.60 5.35 0.97
N LEU A 277 -17.30 6.34 1.81
CA LEU A 277 -16.12 7.20 1.68
C LEU A 277 -14.83 6.37 1.68
N MET A 278 -14.66 5.52 2.70
CA MET A 278 -13.47 4.69 2.85
C MET A 278 -13.29 3.75 1.66
N ARG A 279 -14.39 3.16 1.15
CA ARG A 279 -14.35 2.34 -0.07
C ARG A 279 -13.94 3.14 -1.29
N GLN A 280 -14.58 4.28 -1.53
CA GLN A 280 -14.25 5.16 -2.66
C GLN A 280 -12.77 5.55 -2.65
N LYS A 281 -12.21 5.76 -1.46
CA LYS A 281 -10.83 6.21 -1.28
C LYS A 281 -9.82 5.10 -1.00
N LYS A 282 -10.23 3.83 -0.99
CA LYS A 282 -9.38 2.68 -0.63
C LYS A 282 -8.68 2.88 0.73
N ILE A 283 -9.45 3.30 1.73
CA ILE A 283 -9.01 3.45 3.13
C ILE A 283 -9.37 2.17 3.87
N SER A 284 -8.36 1.43 4.31
CA SER A 284 -8.53 0.22 5.11
C SER A 284 -9.12 0.52 6.48
N TRP A 285 -9.82 -0.45 7.08
CA TRP A 285 -10.45 -0.27 8.38
C TRP A 285 -10.57 -1.53 9.24
N THR A 286 -10.61 -1.33 10.56
CA THR A 286 -10.94 -2.36 11.57
C THR A 286 -12.00 -1.84 12.54
N ASN A 287 -13.11 -2.59 12.70
CA ASN A 287 -14.21 -2.21 13.57
C ASN A 287 -13.98 -2.63 15.04
N TRP A 288 -14.41 -1.79 15.98
CA TRP A 288 -14.38 -2.03 17.42
C TRP A 288 -15.74 -2.59 17.91
N ASN A 289 -15.85 -3.81 18.44
CA ASN A 289 -14.78 -4.81 18.63
C ASN A 289 -15.27 -6.27 18.69
N TYR A 290 -14.33 -7.19 18.48
CA TYR A 290 -14.53 -8.65 18.44
C TYR A 290 -14.57 -9.31 19.83
N SER A 291 -15.52 -8.91 20.67
CA SER A 291 -15.76 -9.50 22.00
C SER A 291 -17.25 -9.71 22.27
N ASP A 292 -17.56 -10.26 23.45
CA ASP A 292 -18.91 -10.34 24.01
C ASP A 292 -19.16 -9.39 25.20
N ASP A 293 -18.35 -8.31 25.29
CA ASP A 293 -18.55 -7.22 26.25
C ASP A 293 -19.99 -6.70 26.22
N PHE A 294 -20.52 -6.19 27.33
CA PHE A 294 -21.93 -5.81 27.41
C PHE A 294 -22.33 -4.64 26.48
N ARG A 295 -21.39 -3.76 26.14
CA ARG A 295 -21.64 -2.54 25.33
C ARG A 295 -22.11 -2.85 23.92
N SER A 296 -22.90 -1.96 23.34
CA SER A 296 -23.49 -2.16 22.01
C SER A 296 -22.49 -2.34 20.86
N GLY A 297 -21.25 -1.85 21.03
CA GLY A 297 -20.14 -2.02 20.07
C GLY A 297 -19.52 -3.41 20.00
N ALA A 298 -19.65 -4.22 21.06
CA ALA A 298 -19.16 -5.59 21.02
C ALA A 298 -20.00 -6.42 20.04
N VAL A 299 -19.36 -7.14 19.12
CA VAL A 299 -20.08 -7.81 18.04
C VAL A 299 -20.85 -9.05 18.49
N TRP A 300 -20.42 -9.70 19.57
CA TRP A 300 -21.05 -10.91 20.10
C TRP A 300 -21.97 -10.60 21.29
N THR A 301 -23.07 -11.33 21.39
CA THR A 301 -23.93 -11.31 22.58
C THR A 301 -23.19 -11.89 23.79
N THR A 302 -23.36 -11.28 24.97
CA THR A 302 -22.67 -11.68 26.20
C THR A 302 -22.88 -13.17 26.52
N GLY A 303 -21.79 -13.86 26.87
CA GLY A 303 -21.75 -15.31 27.09
C GLY A 303 -21.40 -16.12 25.84
N THR A 304 -21.17 -15.47 24.70
CA THR A 304 -20.71 -16.17 23.50
C THR A 304 -19.28 -16.68 23.66
N CYS A 305 -18.39 -15.91 24.27
CA CYS A 305 -16.98 -16.28 24.37
C CYS A 305 -16.75 -17.49 25.27
N SER A 306 -17.50 -17.59 26.38
CA SER A 306 -17.38 -18.71 27.32
C SER A 306 -18.08 -19.99 26.88
N GLY A 307 -18.99 -19.92 25.90
CA GLY A 307 -19.77 -21.09 25.55
C GLY A 307 -20.51 -20.94 24.26
N GLY A 308 -19.77 -20.80 23.14
CA GLY A 308 -20.23 -20.61 21.75
C GLY A 308 -21.49 -21.39 21.31
N PRO A 309 -21.85 -21.46 20.02
CA PRO A 309 -20.95 -21.37 18.89
C PRO A 309 -20.89 -19.94 18.31
N TRP A 310 -19.80 -19.68 17.59
CA TRP A 310 -19.53 -18.44 16.85
C TRP A 310 -20.37 -18.34 15.58
N THR A 311 -21.68 -18.14 15.75
CA THR A 311 -22.65 -18.12 14.63
C THR A 311 -23.41 -16.82 14.59
N THR A 312 -23.96 -16.48 13.42
CA THR A 312 -24.72 -15.24 13.21
C THR A 312 -25.90 -15.04 14.17
N SER A 313 -26.46 -16.13 14.72
CA SER A 313 -27.52 -16.08 15.73
C SER A 313 -27.12 -15.42 17.05
N ARG A 314 -25.82 -15.30 17.31
CA ARG A 314 -25.25 -14.72 18.53
C ARG A 314 -24.64 -13.34 18.32
N LEU A 315 -24.87 -12.71 17.18
CA LEU A 315 -24.39 -11.36 16.91
C LEU A 315 -25.30 -10.31 17.54
N LYS A 316 -24.69 -9.26 18.08
CA LYS A 316 -25.40 -8.00 18.35
C LYS A 316 -25.73 -7.31 17.02
N PRO A 317 -26.62 -6.30 17.02
CA PRO A 317 -26.92 -5.52 15.81
C PRO A 317 -25.67 -4.96 15.11
N ALA A 318 -24.69 -4.44 15.88
CA ALA A 318 -23.43 -3.95 15.32
C ALA A 318 -22.63 -5.07 14.63
N GLY A 319 -22.55 -6.24 15.27
CA GLY A 319 -21.88 -7.44 14.73
C GLY A 319 -22.51 -7.94 13.43
N ALA A 320 -23.84 -8.03 13.39
CA ALA A 320 -24.56 -8.43 12.17
C ALA A 320 -24.31 -7.43 11.04
N TRP A 321 -24.34 -6.13 11.35
CA TRP A 321 -24.12 -5.08 10.37
C TRP A 321 -22.69 -5.09 9.80
N ILE A 322 -21.66 -5.14 10.67
CA ILE A 322 -20.28 -5.06 10.22
C ILE A 322 -19.84 -6.30 9.46
N ARG A 323 -20.29 -7.50 9.87
CA ARG A 323 -20.02 -8.76 9.15
C ARG A 323 -20.47 -8.65 7.69
N GLU A 324 -21.63 -8.05 7.42
CA GLU A 324 -22.11 -7.85 6.05
C GLU A 324 -21.20 -6.90 5.25
N ARG A 325 -20.61 -5.88 5.89
CA ARG A 325 -19.71 -4.91 5.23
C ARG A 325 -18.30 -5.45 5.00
N ILE A 326 -17.88 -6.45 5.79
CA ILE A 326 -16.67 -7.22 5.53
C ILE A 326 -16.94 -8.15 4.33
N LEU A 327 -18.04 -8.89 4.31
CA LEU A 327 -18.37 -9.79 3.21
C LEU A 327 -18.71 -9.11 1.88
N SER A 328 -19.39 -7.96 1.94
CA SER A 328 -20.06 -7.36 0.79
C SER A 328 -19.67 -5.89 0.57
N PRO A 329 -19.20 -5.54 -0.63
CA PRO A 329 -18.90 -6.41 -1.77
C PRO A 329 -17.72 -7.32 -1.42
N ALA A 330 -17.49 -8.34 -2.24
CA ALA A 330 -16.26 -9.11 -2.15
C ALA A 330 -15.04 -8.20 -2.39
N ASP A 331 -13.89 -8.58 -1.84
CA ASP A 331 -12.65 -7.85 -2.07
C ASP A 331 -12.31 -7.79 -3.55
N ASP A 332 -11.89 -6.62 -4.00
CA ASP A 332 -11.45 -6.37 -5.37
C ASP A 332 -9.93 -6.34 -5.47
N PHE A 333 -9.25 -7.24 -4.75
CA PHE A 333 -7.79 -7.34 -4.74
C PHE A 333 -7.22 -7.56 -6.15
N PRO A 334 -6.57 -6.54 -6.73
CA PRO A 334 -6.05 -6.63 -8.07
C PRO A 334 -4.73 -7.39 -8.05
N GLY A 335 -4.67 -8.49 -8.80
CA GLY A 335 -3.43 -9.20 -9.07
C GLY A 335 -2.52 -8.44 -10.04
N GLY A 336 -1.35 -9.01 -10.33
CA GLY A 336 -0.41 -8.42 -11.28
C GLY A 336 0.96 -9.04 -11.17
N THR A 337 1.95 -8.40 -11.81
CA THR A 337 3.36 -8.73 -11.64
C THR A 337 3.93 -7.79 -10.57
N PRO A 338 4.58 -8.25 -9.48
CA PRO A 338 4.93 -7.41 -8.32
C PRO A 338 5.59 -6.09 -8.72
N THR A 339 5.09 -4.92 -8.31
CA THR A 339 5.82 -3.68 -8.57
C THR A 339 6.96 -3.58 -7.58
N CYS A 340 8.14 -3.65 -8.13
CA CYS A 340 9.43 -3.49 -7.50
C CYS A 340 9.96 -2.09 -7.82
N LEU A 341 10.78 -1.52 -6.92
CA LEU A 341 11.46 -0.25 -7.22
C LEU A 341 12.31 -0.38 -8.50
N PRO A 342 12.41 0.68 -9.33
CA PRO A 342 13.32 0.73 -10.49
C PRO A 342 14.70 0.19 -10.17
N VAL A 343 15.19 0.64 -9.00
CA VAL A 343 16.48 0.35 -8.46
C VAL A 343 16.43 0.41 -6.93
N SER A 344 17.16 -0.49 -6.27
CA SER A 344 17.39 -0.51 -4.81
C SER A 344 18.78 -1.09 -4.55
N ALA A 345 19.34 -0.89 -3.36
CA ALA A 345 20.67 -1.38 -3.01
C ALA A 345 20.73 -1.90 -1.58
N SER A 346 21.82 -2.59 -1.24
CA SER A 346 22.09 -3.07 0.12
C SER A 346 22.38 -1.95 1.13
N ALA A 347 23.00 -0.86 0.67
CA ALA A 347 23.35 0.32 1.46
C ALA A 347 23.66 1.50 0.52
N ASP A 348 23.84 2.69 1.09
CA ASP A 348 24.45 3.85 0.43
C ASP A 348 25.13 4.80 1.44
N ASP A 349 26.00 5.70 0.96
CA ASP A 349 26.69 6.74 1.76
C ASP A 349 26.04 8.13 1.63
N GLY A 350 24.76 8.20 1.23
CA GLY A 350 24.08 9.41 0.77
C GLY A 350 24.12 9.59 -0.75
N ASN A 351 24.96 8.84 -1.47
CA ASN A 351 24.89 8.66 -2.92
C ASN A 351 23.93 7.51 -3.23
N VAL A 352 22.64 7.84 -3.39
CA VAL A 352 21.53 6.89 -3.41
C VAL A 352 21.43 6.05 -4.70
N PRO A 353 20.77 4.88 -4.67
CA PRO A 353 20.65 3.99 -5.83
C PRO A 353 19.98 4.63 -7.05
N ALA A 354 19.08 5.60 -6.86
CA ALA A 354 18.39 6.27 -7.96
C ALA A 354 19.33 7.03 -8.91
N ASN A 355 20.52 7.42 -8.43
CA ASN A 355 21.50 8.19 -9.21
C ASN A 355 22.05 7.40 -10.39
N VAL A 356 22.02 6.06 -10.39
CA VAL A 356 22.54 5.29 -11.53
C VAL A 356 21.59 5.24 -12.73
N LEU A 357 20.45 5.93 -12.64
CA LEU A 357 19.35 5.87 -13.59
C LEU A 357 18.96 7.25 -14.13
N ASP A 358 19.68 8.31 -13.75
CA ASP A 358 19.31 9.70 -14.02
C ASP A 358 19.92 10.27 -15.33
N ASN A 359 20.81 9.50 -15.98
CA ASN A 359 21.64 9.90 -17.12
C ASN A 359 22.63 11.02 -16.82
N ASP A 360 23.01 11.21 -15.55
CA ASP A 360 24.02 12.17 -15.10
C ASP A 360 25.26 11.44 -14.55
N LEU A 361 26.32 11.35 -15.36
CA LEU A 361 27.56 10.70 -14.95
C LEU A 361 28.31 11.42 -13.80
N ASN A 362 27.81 12.57 -13.33
CA ASN A 362 28.35 13.29 -12.18
C ASN A 362 27.74 12.85 -10.84
N THR A 363 26.56 12.23 -10.87
CA THR A 363 25.96 11.60 -9.70
C THR A 363 26.38 10.13 -9.67
N ARG A 364 26.22 9.47 -8.52
CA ARG A 364 26.56 8.05 -8.39
C ARG A 364 25.72 7.37 -7.33
N TRP A 365 25.68 6.05 -7.36
CA TRP A 365 25.45 5.25 -6.16
C TRP A 365 26.80 4.86 -5.53
N SER A 366 26.88 4.75 -4.20
CA SER A 366 28.10 4.25 -3.54
C SER A 366 27.84 3.51 -2.24
N ALA A 367 28.49 2.36 -2.06
CA ALA A 367 28.46 1.58 -0.82
C ALA A 367 29.84 0.96 -0.52
N LEU A 368 30.21 0.95 0.76
CA LEU A 368 31.48 0.40 1.25
C LEU A 368 31.36 -1.08 1.61
N GLY A 369 32.31 -1.89 1.15
CA GLY A 369 32.50 -3.27 1.58
C GLY A 369 32.33 -4.28 0.45
N ASP A 370 32.89 -5.47 0.66
CA ASP A 370 32.70 -6.61 -0.24
C ASP A 370 31.26 -7.15 -0.17
N GLY A 371 30.69 -7.50 -1.32
CA GLY A 371 29.34 -8.06 -1.44
C GLY A 371 28.20 -7.04 -1.40
N GLN A 372 28.51 -5.73 -1.38
CA GLN A 372 27.47 -4.70 -1.53
C GLN A 372 26.85 -4.80 -2.91
N TRP A 373 25.53 -4.65 -2.99
CA TRP A 373 24.79 -4.86 -4.22
C TRP A 373 23.85 -3.72 -4.56
N ILE A 374 23.64 -3.53 -5.85
CA ILE A 374 22.55 -2.72 -6.41
C ILE A 374 21.71 -3.62 -7.31
N GLN A 375 20.39 -3.53 -7.21
CA GLN A 375 19.45 -4.33 -7.99
C GLN A 375 18.49 -3.45 -8.76
N PHE A 376 18.11 -3.93 -9.93
CA PHE A 376 17.21 -3.30 -10.88
C PHE A 376 16.02 -4.20 -11.10
N CYS A 377 14.87 -3.58 -11.26
CA CYS A 377 13.67 -4.32 -11.60
C CYS A 377 13.09 -3.92 -12.95
N LEU A 378 12.81 -4.94 -13.75
CA LEU A 378 12.17 -4.82 -15.05
C LEU A 378 10.66 -4.84 -14.90
N ASN A 379 9.98 -4.06 -15.75
CA ASN A 379 8.51 -4.05 -15.81
C ASN A 379 7.93 -5.47 -15.95
N ASN A 380 8.54 -6.30 -16.80
CA ASN A 380 8.16 -7.68 -17.03
C ASN A 380 9.40 -8.58 -17.01
N THR A 381 9.20 -9.89 -16.81
CA THR A 381 10.21 -10.89 -17.13
C THR A 381 10.68 -10.72 -18.57
N ALA A 382 12.00 -10.59 -18.76
CA ALA A 382 12.63 -10.39 -20.06
C ALA A 382 13.79 -11.36 -20.27
N SER A 383 14.22 -11.50 -21.52
CA SER A 383 15.48 -12.18 -21.84
C SER A 383 16.64 -11.22 -21.60
N ILE A 384 17.25 -11.27 -20.42
CA ILE A 384 18.35 -10.39 -20.01
C ILE A 384 19.66 -10.93 -20.57
N SER A 385 20.43 -10.09 -21.26
CA SER A 385 21.66 -10.49 -21.97
C SER A 385 22.91 -9.73 -21.54
N GLY A 386 22.80 -8.78 -20.63
CA GLY A 386 23.94 -8.01 -20.16
C GLY A 386 23.57 -6.77 -19.34
N VAL A 387 24.60 -6.05 -18.93
CA VAL A 387 24.50 -4.73 -18.30
C VAL A 387 25.53 -3.79 -18.95
N ASN A 388 25.18 -2.51 -19.06
CA ASN A 388 26.14 -1.45 -19.34
C ASN A 388 26.36 -0.65 -18.07
N ILE A 389 27.61 -0.43 -17.66
CA ILE A 389 27.93 0.23 -16.39
C ILE A 389 28.97 1.32 -16.63
N ALA A 390 28.71 2.52 -16.11
CA ALA A 390 29.70 3.57 -15.94
C ALA A 390 30.17 3.58 -14.49
N PHE A 391 31.48 3.62 -14.28
CA PHE A 391 32.08 3.49 -12.95
C PHE A 391 32.63 4.85 -12.50
N TYR A 392 32.41 5.20 -11.24
CA TYR A 392 33.01 6.40 -10.65
C TYR A 392 34.54 6.26 -10.64
N GLN A 393 35.24 7.23 -11.22
CA GLN A 393 36.69 7.17 -11.48
C GLN A 393 37.13 5.94 -12.31
N GLY A 394 36.25 5.44 -13.17
CA GLY A 394 36.53 4.29 -14.05
C GLY A 394 37.63 4.49 -15.09
N ASN A 395 38.19 5.70 -15.21
CA ASN A 395 39.37 6.03 -16.01
C ASN A 395 40.70 5.99 -15.23
N THR A 396 40.65 5.74 -13.93
CA THR A 396 41.83 5.61 -13.07
C THR A 396 41.76 4.40 -12.14
N ARG A 397 40.60 3.74 -12.01
CA ARG A 397 40.37 2.57 -11.16
C ARG A 397 39.66 1.46 -11.92
N THR A 398 40.04 0.21 -11.66
CA THR A 398 39.27 -0.97 -12.08
C THR A 398 38.35 -1.40 -10.93
N ALA A 399 37.12 -1.82 -11.25
CA ALA A 399 36.15 -2.36 -10.29
C ALA A 399 35.90 -3.85 -10.59
N THR A 400 35.70 -4.66 -9.55
CA THR A 400 35.39 -6.10 -9.67
C THR A 400 33.96 -6.35 -9.22
N PHE A 401 33.18 -7.14 -9.97
CA PHE A 401 31.77 -7.38 -9.67
C PHE A 401 31.21 -8.66 -10.32
N ASP A 402 30.08 -9.13 -9.79
CA ASP A 402 29.23 -10.17 -10.36
C ASP A 402 27.91 -9.57 -10.86
N VAL A 403 27.28 -10.26 -11.82
CA VAL A 403 25.91 -9.98 -12.27
C VAL A 403 25.05 -11.20 -12.05
N LEU A 404 24.00 -11.04 -11.24
CA LEU A 404 23.01 -12.05 -10.90
C LEU A 404 21.66 -11.68 -11.51
N THR A 405 20.85 -12.68 -11.82
CA THR A 405 19.48 -12.51 -12.30
C THR A 405 18.50 -13.31 -11.46
N SER A 406 17.27 -12.81 -11.33
CA SER A 406 16.17 -13.49 -10.65
C SER A 406 14.84 -13.25 -11.36
N THR A 407 13.91 -14.19 -11.25
CA THR A 407 12.51 -14.01 -11.69
C THR A 407 11.61 -13.47 -10.59
N ASP A 408 11.98 -13.64 -9.32
CA ASP A 408 11.13 -13.34 -8.15
C ASP A 408 11.75 -12.35 -7.16
N GLY A 409 13.03 -11.98 -7.34
CA GLY A 409 13.76 -11.04 -6.48
C GLY A 409 14.33 -11.66 -5.20
N SER A 410 14.10 -12.95 -4.96
CA SER A 410 14.49 -13.69 -3.75
C SER A 410 15.48 -14.82 -4.04
N ALA A 411 15.24 -15.62 -5.08
CA ALA A 411 16.13 -16.67 -5.55
C ALA A 411 17.03 -16.11 -6.66
N TRP A 412 18.35 -16.09 -6.43
CA TRP A 412 19.32 -15.48 -7.32
C TRP A 412 20.25 -16.50 -7.96
N THR A 413 20.57 -16.27 -9.23
CA THR A 413 21.54 -17.08 -9.97
C THR A 413 22.60 -16.18 -10.61
N THR A 414 23.87 -16.55 -10.50
CA THR A 414 24.97 -15.82 -11.15
C THR A 414 24.88 -16.01 -12.67
N ALA A 415 24.70 -14.90 -13.38
CA ALA A 415 24.67 -14.84 -14.84
C ALA A 415 26.08 -14.64 -15.42
N ALA A 416 26.90 -13.83 -14.75
CA ALA A 416 28.32 -13.65 -15.00
C ALA A 416 29.02 -13.31 -13.67
N GLY A 417 30.24 -13.81 -13.45
CA GLY A 417 30.99 -13.55 -12.21
C GLY A 417 32.45 -13.19 -12.47
N ASN A 418 33.08 -12.56 -11.48
CA ASN A 418 34.44 -12.01 -11.51
C ASN A 418 34.69 -11.10 -12.72
N LEU A 419 33.72 -10.27 -13.07
CA LEU A 419 33.87 -9.26 -14.10
C LEU A 419 34.74 -8.12 -13.59
N GLN A 420 35.51 -7.52 -14.48
CA GLN A 420 36.38 -6.39 -14.16
C GLN A 420 36.18 -5.25 -15.16
N SER A 421 36.05 -4.01 -14.67
CA SER A 421 36.01 -2.82 -15.52
C SER A 421 37.40 -2.43 -16.05
N SER A 422 37.45 -1.72 -17.17
CA SER A 422 38.71 -1.48 -17.91
C SER A 422 39.72 -0.57 -17.20
N GLY A 423 39.28 0.28 -16.27
CA GLY A 423 40.13 1.31 -15.66
C GLY A 423 40.55 2.44 -16.62
N SER A 424 39.95 2.55 -17.80
CA SER A 424 40.36 3.49 -18.86
C SER A 424 39.28 4.50 -19.30
N THR A 425 38.06 4.42 -18.78
CA THR A 425 36.94 5.27 -19.24
C THR A 425 35.91 5.58 -18.16
N LEU A 426 35.32 6.76 -18.23
CA LEU A 426 34.13 7.16 -17.46
C LEU A 426 32.81 6.85 -18.19
N ALA A 427 32.87 6.45 -19.47
CA ALA A 427 31.70 6.08 -20.23
C ALA A 427 31.17 4.69 -19.84
N LEU A 428 29.94 4.40 -20.25
CA LEU A 428 29.33 3.07 -20.12
C LEU A 428 30.20 1.99 -20.78
N GLN A 429 30.46 0.92 -20.04
CA GLN A 429 31.12 -0.30 -20.52
C GLN A 429 30.11 -1.44 -20.56
N SER A 430 30.10 -2.20 -21.65
CA SER A 430 29.16 -3.30 -21.86
C SER A 430 29.71 -4.63 -21.37
N PHE A 431 28.91 -5.34 -20.56
CA PHE A 431 29.20 -6.67 -20.05
C PHE A 431 28.08 -7.61 -20.44
N HIS A 432 28.37 -8.57 -21.32
CA HIS A 432 27.40 -9.50 -21.87
C HIS A 432 27.52 -10.90 -21.27
N PHE A 433 26.40 -11.61 -21.25
CA PHE A 433 26.34 -13.03 -20.89
C PHE A 433 25.28 -13.75 -21.73
N THR A 434 25.28 -15.07 -21.69
CA THR A 434 24.26 -15.89 -22.38
C THR A 434 22.87 -15.45 -21.92
N PRO A 435 21.95 -15.04 -22.82
CA PRO A 435 20.66 -14.52 -22.42
C PRO A 435 19.88 -15.46 -21.50
N ARG A 436 19.28 -14.91 -20.44
CA ARG A 436 18.49 -15.66 -19.44
C ARG A 436 17.16 -14.98 -19.17
N SER A 437 16.13 -15.78 -18.91
CA SER A 437 14.85 -15.26 -18.45
C SER A 437 15.00 -14.71 -17.03
N GLY A 438 14.65 -13.45 -16.82
CA GLY A 438 14.70 -12.82 -15.51
C GLY A 438 13.92 -11.51 -15.49
N ARG A 439 13.49 -11.10 -14.30
CA ARG A 439 12.81 -9.83 -14.05
C ARG A 439 13.66 -8.86 -13.22
N TYR A 440 14.62 -9.39 -12.49
CA TYR A 440 15.52 -8.63 -11.66
C TYR A 440 16.96 -8.86 -12.12
N VAL A 441 17.76 -7.80 -12.07
CA VAL A 441 19.22 -7.85 -12.25
C VAL A 441 19.84 -7.33 -10.97
N ARG A 442 20.85 -8.01 -10.43
CA ARG A 442 21.63 -7.53 -9.28
C ARG A 442 23.10 -7.51 -9.66
N ILE A 443 23.75 -6.39 -9.41
CA ILE A 443 25.19 -6.23 -9.55
C ILE A 443 25.76 -6.30 -8.13
N VAL A 444 26.63 -7.27 -7.87
CA VAL A 444 27.29 -7.46 -6.57
C VAL A 444 28.74 -7.00 -6.74
N GLY A 445 29.11 -5.95 -6.02
CA GLY A 445 30.43 -5.35 -6.10
C GLY A 445 31.43 -5.95 -5.10
N HIS A 446 32.68 -6.05 -5.52
CA HIS A 446 33.81 -6.59 -4.77
C HIS A 446 34.93 -5.55 -4.60
N GLY A 447 34.56 -4.27 -4.57
CA GLY A 447 35.49 -3.15 -4.45
C GLY A 447 36.16 -2.75 -5.77
N ASN A 448 37.22 -1.95 -5.64
CA ASN A 448 38.01 -1.44 -6.75
C ASN A 448 39.52 -1.56 -6.47
N SER A 449 40.35 -1.20 -7.45
CA SER A 449 41.82 -1.31 -7.37
C SER A 449 42.48 -0.45 -6.28
N VAL A 450 41.74 0.41 -5.60
CA VAL A 450 42.24 1.30 -4.53
C VAL A 450 41.69 0.91 -3.16
N ASN A 451 40.42 0.49 -3.07
CA ASN A 451 39.74 0.17 -1.80
C ASN A 451 38.42 -0.59 -2.04
N ASP A 452 37.73 -0.94 -0.95
CA ASP A 452 36.51 -1.76 -0.96
C ASP A 452 35.22 -0.99 -1.32
N TRP A 453 35.32 0.24 -1.85
CA TRP A 453 34.13 0.98 -2.28
C TRP A 453 33.61 0.50 -3.64
N ASN A 454 32.29 0.35 -3.72
CA ASN A 454 31.56 0.06 -4.95
C ASN A 454 30.82 1.32 -5.37
N SER A 455 31.12 1.85 -6.56
CA SER A 455 30.60 3.14 -7.00
C SER A 455 30.28 3.14 -8.50
N PHE A 456 29.00 3.23 -8.83
CA PHE A 456 28.51 3.26 -10.21
C PHE A 456 27.84 4.59 -10.48
N THR A 457 28.12 5.21 -11.61
CA THR A 457 27.52 6.49 -12.01
C THR A 457 26.28 6.30 -12.89
N GLU A 458 26.25 5.25 -13.71
CA GLU A 458 25.08 4.92 -14.53
C GLU A 458 25.04 3.41 -14.82
N VAL A 459 23.84 2.82 -14.85
CA VAL A 459 23.63 1.41 -15.18
C VAL A 459 22.45 1.23 -16.13
N GLN A 460 22.64 0.46 -17.19
CA GLN A 460 21.58 0.06 -18.11
C GLN A 460 21.50 -1.46 -18.22
N VAL A 461 20.29 -2.02 -18.21
CA VAL A 461 20.06 -3.46 -18.41
C VAL A 461 19.84 -3.75 -19.90
N SER A 462 20.57 -4.71 -20.45
CA SER A 462 20.44 -5.16 -21.83
C SER A 462 19.50 -6.37 -21.93
N THR A 463 18.56 -6.35 -22.88
CA THR A 463 17.65 -7.46 -23.19
C THR A 463 17.72 -7.90 -24.65
N GLY A 464 17.50 -9.19 -24.91
CA GLY A 464 17.68 -9.82 -26.20
C GLY A 464 16.48 -9.71 -27.14
N SER A 465 16.58 -8.84 -28.14
CA SER A 465 16.19 -9.07 -29.54
C SER A 465 17.00 -8.12 -30.42
N GLY A 466 17.59 -8.61 -31.51
CA GLY A 466 18.51 -7.83 -32.36
C GLY A 466 17.97 -6.47 -32.83
N ALA A 467 18.90 -5.53 -33.00
CA ALA A 467 18.76 -4.07 -33.17
C ALA A 467 18.59 -3.28 -31.84
N PRO A 468 19.20 -2.09 -31.70
CA PRO A 468 19.07 -1.27 -30.49
C PRO A 468 17.63 -0.77 -30.37
N SER A 469 16.81 -1.53 -29.65
CA SER A 469 15.54 -1.07 -29.11
C SER A 469 15.85 -0.19 -27.89
N PRO A 470 15.06 0.86 -27.59
CA PRO A 470 15.20 1.63 -26.35
C PRO A 470 15.21 0.63 -25.18
N ALA A 471 16.15 0.83 -24.26
CA ALA A 471 16.49 -0.01 -23.12
C ALA A 471 15.29 -0.75 -22.50
N ALA A 472 15.55 -1.95 -21.96
CA ALA A 472 14.63 -2.61 -21.04
C ALA A 472 14.11 -1.57 -20.03
N VAL A 473 12.82 -1.22 -20.15
CA VAL A 473 12.25 -0.16 -19.33
C VAL A 473 12.19 -0.69 -17.90
N LEU A 474 13.11 -0.21 -17.06
CA LEU A 474 13.05 -0.43 -15.62
C LEU A 474 11.71 0.12 -15.10
N THR A 475 11.16 -0.49 -14.05
CA THR A 475 9.97 0.04 -13.39
C THR A 475 10.24 1.48 -12.98
N GLY A 476 9.70 2.51 -13.64
CA GLY A 476 9.93 3.90 -13.23
C GLY A 476 11.13 4.64 -13.86
N ASN A 477 11.90 4.06 -14.78
CA ASN A 477 12.69 4.87 -15.73
C ASN A 477 11.84 5.31 -16.91
N ALA A 478 10.81 6.08 -16.59
CA ALA A 478 10.51 7.25 -17.37
C ALA A 478 10.72 8.41 -16.41
N LYS A 479 11.87 9.10 -16.51
CA LYS A 479 11.83 10.56 -16.37
C LYS A 479 10.72 10.97 -17.31
N ALA A 480 9.55 11.28 -16.77
CA ALA A 480 8.31 11.34 -17.51
C ALA A 480 8.57 12.20 -18.76
N ALA A 481 8.64 11.56 -19.93
CA ALA A 481 8.26 12.25 -21.13
C ALA A 481 6.80 12.60 -20.85
N GLN A 482 6.55 13.84 -20.41
CA GLN A 482 5.20 14.35 -20.19
C GLN A 482 4.35 13.83 -21.35
N GLU A 483 3.42 12.94 -21.06
CA GLU A 483 2.51 12.43 -22.07
C GLU A 483 1.70 13.64 -22.55
N GLU A 484 2.12 14.19 -23.67
CA GLU A 484 1.51 15.40 -24.18
C GLU A 484 0.12 15.03 -24.71
N LEU A 485 -0.90 15.29 -23.89
CA LEU A 485 -2.28 15.40 -24.35
C LEU A 485 -2.35 16.64 -25.25
N VAL A 486 -2.11 16.42 -26.55
CA VAL A 486 -2.21 17.47 -27.56
C VAL A 486 -3.67 17.82 -27.72
N LEU A 487 -4.00 19.07 -27.41
CA LEU A 487 -5.34 19.64 -27.48
C LEU A 487 -5.34 20.72 -28.57
N GLN A 488 -6.29 20.64 -29.49
CA GLN A 488 -6.54 21.65 -30.50
C GLN A 488 -8.01 22.04 -30.47
N VAL A 489 -8.28 23.33 -30.41
CA VAL A 489 -9.64 23.87 -30.37
C VAL A 489 -9.90 24.77 -31.57
N TYR A 490 -11.02 24.55 -32.25
CA TYR A 490 -11.45 25.40 -33.35
C TYR A 490 -12.98 25.39 -33.55
N PRO A 491 -13.62 26.54 -33.84
CA PRO A 491 -13.05 27.89 -33.82
C PRO A 491 -12.84 28.39 -32.38
N ASN A 492 -11.93 29.34 -32.19
CA ASN A 492 -11.77 30.12 -30.96
C ASN A 492 -11.35 31.54 -31.36
N PRO A 493 -12.18 32.60 -31.19
CA PRO A 493 -13.50 32.59 -30.53
C PRO A 493 -14.57 31.76 -31.26
N PHE A 494 -15.57 31.23 -30.54
CA PHE A 494 -16.62 30.37 -31.09
C PHE A 494 -18.03 30.99 -31.02
N PRO A 495 -18.88 30.81 -32.05
CA PRO A 495 -20.19 31.44 -32.12
C PRO A 495 -21.31 30.63 -31.43
N GLY A 496 -21.11 29.34 -31.16
CA GLY A 496 -22.13 28.50 -30.53
C GLY A 496 -21.68 27.05 -30.26
N SER A 497 -20.68 26.58 -31.00
CA SER A 497 -20.01 25.30 -30.72
C SER A 497 -18.53 25.37 -31.08
N LEU A 498 -17.74 24.49 -30.48
CA LEU A 498 -16.33 24.31 -30.78
C LEU A 498 -16.00 22.83 -31.01
N ARG A 499 -15.06 22.57 -31.92
CA ARG A 499 -14.46 21.25 -32.12
C ARG A 499 -13.20 21.16 -31.28
N VAL A 500 -13.09 20.05 -30.57
CA VAL A 500 -11.98 19.70 -29.70
C VAL A 500 -11.34 18.45 -30.26
N ALA A 501 -10.14 18.59 -30.82
CA ALA A 501 -9.34 17.47 -31.27
C ALA A 501 -8.28 17.13 -30.21
N PHE A 502 -8.19 15.85 -29.86
CA PHE A 502 -7.20 15.33 -28.92
C PHE A 502 -6.71 13.95 -29.33
N THR A 503 -5.44 13.65 -29.04
CA THR A 503 -4.83 12.35 -29.32
C THR A 503 -4.56 11.62 -28.01
N LEU A 504 -4.99 10.36 -27.93
CA LEU A 504 -4.76 9.48 -26.78
C LEU A 504 -3.75 8.40 -27.15
N LYS A 505 -2.76 8.18 -26.29
CA LYS A 505 -1.76 7.11 -26.46
C LYS A 505 -2.12 5.83 -25.71
N THR A 506 -3.01 5.91 -24.72
CA THR A 506 -3.44 4.79 -23.88
C THR A 506 -4.97 4.67 -23.86
N ALA A 507 -5.48 3.50 -23.50
CA ALA A 507 -6.91 3.31 -23.26
C ALA A 507 -7.27 3.87 -21.88
N GLY A 508 -8.43 4.51 -21.75
CA GLY A 508 -8.75 5.17 -20.49
C GLY A 508 -10.09 5.88 -20.46
N ILE A 509 -10.51 6.28 -19.26
CA ILE A 509 -11.66 7.18 -19.10
C ILE A 509 -11.20 8.59 -19.46
N THR A 510 -11.88 9.19 -20.44
CA THR A 510 -11.67 10.56 -20.87
C THR A 510 -12.90 11.39 -20.52
N THR A 511 -12.69 12.55 -19.90
CA THR A 511 -13.74 13.55 -19.69
C THR A 511 -13.44 14.84 -20.44
N LEU A 512 -14.48 15.48 -20.98
CA LEU A 512 -14.40 16.74 -21.72
C LEU A 512 -15.53 17.67 -21.26
N GLY A 513 -15.22 18.92 -20.95
CA GLY A 513 -16.24 19.93 -20.60
C GLY A 513 -15.73 21.37 -20.64
N LEU A 514 -16.65 22.33 -20.67
CA LEU A 514 -16.37 23.76 -20.52
C LEU A 514 -16.72 24.22 -19.11
N TYR A 515 -15.86 25.06 -18.54
CA TYR A 515 -15.98 25.60 -17.20
C TYR A 515 -15.91 27.13 -17.27
N ASP A 516 -16.68 27.82 -16.43
CA ASP A 516 -16.50 29.26 -16.25
C ASP A 516 -15.19 29.57 -15.49
N MET A 517 -14.85 30.85 -15.36
CA MET A 517 -13.62 31.29 -14.69
C MET A 517 -13.59 31.00 -13.18
N SER A 518 -14.72 30.61 -12.57
CA SER A 518 -14.80 30.14 -11.18
C SER A 518 -14.62 28.62 -11.03
N GLY A 519 -14.51 27.89 -12.15
CA GLY A 519 -14.35 26.45 -12.18
C GLY A 519 -15.66 25.65 -12.20
N LYS A 520 -16.82 26.31 -12.38
CA LYS A 520 -18.12 25.65 -12.50
C LYS A 520 -18.34 25.15 -13.94
N LEU A 521 -18.76 23.89 -14.08
CA LEU A 521 -19.09 23.29 -15.37
C LEU A 521 -20.33 23.98 -15.99
N VAL A 522 -20.21 24.45 -17.25
CA VAL A 522 -21.26 25.20 -17.97
C VAL A 522 -21.86 24.45 -19.17
N THR A 523 -21.31 23.28 -19.53
CA THR A 523 -21.86 22.39 -20.56
C THR A 523 -22.06 20.98 -20.03
N ARG A 524 -22.76 20.12 -20.79
CA ARG A 524 -22.82 18.69 -20.47
C ARG A 524 -21.40 18.11 -20.57
N GLN A 525 -20.91 17.55 -19.46
CA GLN A 525 -19.63 16.84 -19.45
C GLN A 525 -19.76 15.54 -20.26
N LEU A 526 -18.89 15.37 -21.25
CA LEU A 526 -18.72 14.09 -21.92
C LEU A 526 -17.80 13.23 -21.07
N ARG A 527 -18.17 11.97 -20.84
CA ARG A 527 -17.36 10.97 -20.14
C ARG A 527 -17.49 9.66 -20.87
N GLU A 528 -16.38 9.16 -21.38
CA GLU A 528 -16.35 7.96 -22.22
C GLU A 528 -15.04 7.19 -21.97
N ARG A 529 -15.07 5.87 -22.17
CA ARG A 529 -13.86 5.06 -22.21
C ARG A 529 -13.37 5.00 -23.65
N LEU A 530 -12.18 5.53 -23.91
CA LEU A 530 -11.60 5.62 -25.25
C LEU A 530 -10.36 4.71 -25.36
N GLN A 531 -10.12 4.21 -26.57
CA GLN A 531 -8.91 3.46 -26.92
C GLN A 531 -7.79 4.43 -27.37
N PRO A 532 -6.53 3.99 -27.53
CA PRO A 532 -5.51 4.80 -28.18
C PRO A 532 -5.97 5.23 -29.57
N GLY A 533 -5.79 6.52 -29.92
CA GLY A 533 -6.23 7.06 -31.19
C GLY A 533 -6.44 8.57 -31.18
N ARG A 534 -6.73 9.13 -32.36
CA ARG A 534 -7.08 10.55 -32.53
C ARG A 534 -8.59 10.71 -32.48
N TYR A 535 -9.06 11.62 -31.64
CA TYR A 535 -10.48 11.91 -31.46
C TYR A 535 -10.79 13.35 -31.81
N THR A 536 -12.00 13.57 -32.29
CA THR A 536 -12.58 14.91 -32.40
C THR A 536 -13.96 14.86 -31.78
N ARG A 537 -14.25 15.82 -30.91
CA ARG A 537 -15.55 15.98 -30.25
C ARG A 537 -16.05 17.40 -30.46
N THR A 538 -17.34 17.53 -30.71
CA THR A 538 -17.99 18.84 -30.76
C THR A 538 -18.64 19.12 -29.42
N LEU A 539 -18.38 20.30 -28.86
CA LEU A 539 -19.09 20.81 -27.69
C LEU A 539 -20.08 21.88 -28.13
N GLU A 540 -21.36 21.59 -27.90
CA GLU A 540 -22.45 22.54 -28.08
C GLU A 540 -22.54 23.45 -26.86
N ALA A 541 -22.48 24.76 -27.10
CA ALA A 541 -22.39 25.80 -26.08
C ALA A 541 -23.14 27.07 -26.54
N GLY A 542 -24.21 26.93 -27.33
CA GLY A 542 -24.99 28.07 -27.82
C GLY A 542 -25.74 28.83 -26.70
N ASN A 543 -26.03 28.14 -25.60
CA ASN A 543 -26.86 28.64 -24.50
C ASN A 543 -26.04 29.25 -23.35
N ILE A 544 -24.71 29.38 -23.48
CA ILE A 544 -23.87 30.04 -22.47
C ILE A 544 -23.61 31.50 -22.87
N PRO A 545 -23.55 32.45 -21.91
CA PRO A 545 -23.29 33.86 -22.20
C PRO A 545 -21.95 34.09 -22.93
N PRO A 546 -21.81 35.18 -23.73
CA PRO A 546 -20.51 35.62 -24.24
C PRO A 546 -19.50 35.83 -23.12
N GLY A 547 -18.25 35.41 -23.32
CA GLY A 547 -17.22 35.49 -22.28
C GLY A 547 -16.08 34.49 -22.43
N ALA A 548 -15.13 34.54 -21.49
CA ALA A 548 -14.01 33.60 -21.43
C ALA A 548 -14.36 32.36 -20.59
N TYR A 549 -13.98 31.19 -21.10
CA TYR A 549 -14.22 29.89 -20.47
C TYR A 549 -12.94 29.03 -20.52
N MET A 550 -12.87 28.04 -19.64
CA MET A 550 -11.83 27.03 -19.61
C MET A 550 -12.37 25.73 -20.17
N LEU A 551 -11.85 25.31 -21.32
CA LEU A 551 -12.06 23.96 -21.83
C LEU A 551 -11.11 23.01 -21.08
N ARG A 552 -11.61 21.87 -20.59
CA ARG A 552 -10.78 20.87 -19.90
C ARG A 552 -11.01 19.48 -20.48
N VAL A 553 -9.92 18.81 -20.85
CA VAL A 553 -9.87 17.37 -21.16
C VAL A 553 -9.09 16.68 -20.04
N VAL A 554 -9.66 15.61 -19.47
CA VAL A 554 -8.97 14.77 -18.48
C VAL A 554 -8.94 13.33 -18.96
N HIS A 555 -7.77 12.73 -19.12
CA HIS A 555 -7.59 11.33 -19.50
C HIS A 555 -6.68 10.62 -18.50
N ASN A 556 -7.17 9.56 -17.85
CA ASN A 556 -6.42 8.80 -16.84
C ASN A 556 -5.74 9.68 -15.77
N GLY A 557 -6.40 10.78 -15.37
CA GLY A 557 -5.89 11.73 -14.37
C GLY A 557 -5.05 12.87 -14.93
N ILE A 558 -4.59 12.81 -16.18
CA ILE A 558 -3.85 13.89 -16.85
C ILE A 558 -4.86 14.91 -17.41
N ALA A 559 -4.76 16.16 -16.97
CA ALA A 559 -5.63 17.25 -17.43
C ALA A 559 -4.89 18.18 -18.41
N LYS A 560 -5.54 18.51 -19.53
CA LYS A 560 -5.14 19.63 -20.41
C LYS A 560 -6.27 20.65 -20.44
N THR A 561 -5.92 21.91 -20.25
CA THR A 561 -6.86 23.03 -20.28
C THR A 561 -6.50 24.04 -21.35
N GLU A 562 -7.51 24.59 -22.03
CA GLU A 562 -7.33 25.67 -22.99
C GLU A 562 -8.37 26.75 -22.76
N LYS A 563 -7.94 28.01 -22.79
CA LYS A 563 -8.84 29.17 -22.66
C LYS A 563 -9.55 29.39 -23.99
N VAL A 564 -10.88 29.44 -23.96
CA VAL A 564 -11.73 29.65 -25.14
C VAL A 564 -12.67 30.83 -24.92
N VAL A 565 -13.03 31.52 -25.99
CA VAL A 565 -13.86 32.73 -25.95
C VAL A 565 -15.16 32.50 -26.71
N LYS A 566 -16.31 32.65 -26.05
CA LYS A 566 -17.64 32.66 -26.68
C LYS A 566 -17.92 34.06 -27.20
N GLN A 567 -18.25 34.17 -28.48
CA GLN A 567 -18.74 35.42 -29.11
C GLN A 567 -20.18 35.72 -28.73
#